data_AF-A0A6L3NCT7-F1
#
_entry.id   AF-A0A6L3NCT7-F1
#
_cell.length_a   1.000
_cell.length_b   1.000
_cell.length_c   1.000
_cell.angle_alpha   90.00
_cell.angle_beta   90.00
_cell.angle_gamma   90.00
#
_symmetry.space_group_name_H-M   'P 1'
#
loop_
_entity.id
_entity.type
_entity.pdbx_description
1 polymer ?
#
loop_
_entity_poly.entity_id
_entity_poly.type
_entity_poly.pdbx_seq_one_letter_code
_entity_poly.pdbx_strand_id
1 'polypeptide(L)'
;MSIDHTTITSIANGGHVPPSAQMALRFKAPYDWARVLRFFSGRAIPGVEQVVDGMYRRIVDLNGDAGRLTVTKHPRRHCLIATLEGAAARHVDDAFAQRVASMFDLGADPAAIGGGLARDPWFA
;
A
#
# COMPACT_ATOMS: atom_id res chain seq x y z
N MET A 1 -7.24 7.72 -16.43
CA MET A 1 -7.16 6.43 -15.73
C MET A 1 -7.91 6.59 -14.42
N SER A 2 -9.13 6.07 -14.35
CA SER A 2 -9.96 6.13 -13.14
C SER A 2 -9.49 5.02 -12.20
N ILE A 3 -9.05 5.36 -10.98
CA ILE A 3 -8.86 4.36 -9.94
C ILE A 3 -10.26 3.99 -9.46
N ASP A 4 -10.76 2.86 -9.96
CA ASP A 4 -12.08 2.34 -9.59
C ASP A 4 -12.11 1.99 -8.09
N HIS A 5 -12.90 2.77 -7.36
CA HIS A 5 -13.41 2.54 -6.00
C HIS A 5 -12.36 2.12 -4.95
N THR A 6 -11.54 3.07 -4.49
CA THR A 6 -10.92 2.96 -3.16
C THR A 6 -12.02 2.99 -2.11
N THR A 7 -12.15 1.91 -1.32
CA THR A 7 -13.02 1.94 -0.13
C THR A 7 -12.19 2.39 1.05
N ILE A 8 -12.47 3.58 1.56
CA ILE A 8 -11.92 4.09 2.82
C ILE A 8 -12.93 3.83 3.92
N THR A 9 -12.52 3.15 4.99
CA THR A 9 -13.35 2.90 6.17
C THR A 9 -12.65 3.45 7.39
N SER A 10 -13.26 4.46 8.03
CA SER A 10 -12.83 4.98 9.32
C SER A 10 -13.43 4.11 10.43
N ILE A 11 -12.61 3.72 11.40
CA ILE A 11 -13.06 3.02 12.60
C ILE A 11 -12.81 3.92 13.82
N ALA A 12 -13.89 4.45 14.40
CA ALA A 12 -13.88 5.24 15.62
C ALA A 12 -14.66 4.47 16.70
N ASN A 13 -13.95 3.95 17.72
CA ASN A 13 -14.56 3.28 18.87
C ASN A 13 -14.43 4.18 20.11
N GLY A 14 -15.50 4.27 20.91
CA GLY A 14 -15.64 5.16 22.08
C GLY A 14 -14.82 4.78 23.32
N GLY A 15 -13.53 4.46 23.17
CA GLY A 15 -12.57 4.27 24.27
C GLY A 15 -11.17 3.87 23.81
N HIS A 16 -10.14 4.62 24.24
CA HIS A 16 -8.65 4.49 24.15
C HIS A 16 -7.97 3.84 22.92
N VAL A 17 -8.68 3.36 21.91
CA VAL A 17 -8.09 2.87 20.66
C VAL A 17 -7.71 4.09 19.82
N PRO A 18 -6.44 4.21 19.38
CA PRO A 18 -6.05 5.31 18.50
C PRO A 18 -6.90 5.27 17.22
N PRO A 19 -7.29 6.44 16.68
CA PRO A 19 -8.09 6.49 15.47
C PRO A 19 -7.40 5.72 14.35
N SER A 20 -8.19 5.03 13.53
CA SER A 20 -7.64 4.29 12.40
C SER A 20 -8.56 4.31 11.19
N ALA A 21 -7.93 4.22 10.03
CA ALA A 21 -8.58 4.21 8.74
C ALA A 21 -7.96 3.10 7.89
N GLN A 22 -8.81 2.38 7.17
CA GLN A 22 -8.40 1.30 6.28
C GLN A 22 -8.81 1.59 4.84
N MET A 23 -7.91 1.27 3.91
CA MET A 23 -8.10 1.43 2.47
C MET A 23 -7.85 0.11 1.76
N ALA A 24 -8.78 -0.28 0.89
CA ALA A 24 -8.57 -1.38 -0.05
C ALA A 24 -8.08 -0.83 -1.40
N LEU A 25 -6.81 -1.07 -1.73
CA LEU A 25 -6.14 -0.54 -2.92
C LEU A 25 -5.99 -1.64 -3.98
N ARG A 26 -6.76 -1.55 -5.08
CA ARG A 26 -6.76 -2.58 -6.12
C ARG A 26 -5.47 -2.56 -6.97
N PHE A 27 -5.10 -3.73 -7.49
CA PHE A 27 -4.03 -3.89 -8.48
C PHE A 27 -4.49 -4.82 -9.61
N LYS A 28 -3.80 -4.75 -10.75
CA LYS A 28 -3.92 -5.76 -11.81
C LYS A 28 -3.03 -6.95 -11.50
N ALA A 29 -3.59 -8.15 -11.54
CA ALA A 29 -2.82 -9.37 -11.33
C ALA A 29 -2.01 -9.72 -12.60
N PRO A 30 -0.87 -10.44 -12.47
CA PRO A 30 -0.24 -10.89 -11.23
C PRO A 30 0.46 -9.77 -10.44
N TYR A 31 0.49 -9.91 -9.12
CA TYR A 31 1.23 -9.00 -8.23
C TYR A 31 2.00 -9.81 -7.18
N ASP A 32 3.33 -9.88 -7.36
CA ASP A 32 4.26 -10.69 -6.56
C ASP A 32 4.63 -10.00 -5.24
N TRP A 33 3.74 -10.16 -4.26
CA TRP A 33 3.90 -9.55 -2.94
C TRP A 33 5.19 -9.95 -2.23
N ALA A 34 5.62 -11.20 -2.34
CA ALA A 34 6.85 -11.65 -1.72
C ALA A 34 8.08 -10.94 -2.30
N ARG A 35 8.12 -10.73 -3.62
CA ARG A 35 9.18 -9.94 -4.27
C ARG A 35 9.14 -8.47 -3.88
N VAL A 36 7.95 -7.87 -3.80
CA VAL A 36 7.76 -6.49 -3.34
C VAL A 36 8.28 -6.32 -1.90
N LEU A 37 7.95 -7.24 -1.00
CA LEU A 37 8.47 -7.21 0.38
C LEU A 37 9.99 -7.36 0.45
N ARG A 38 10.59 -8.23 -0.37
CA ARG A 38 12.06 -8.33 -0.45
C ARG A 38 12.70 -7.02 -0.93
N PHE A 39 12.08 -6.35 -1.91
CA PHE A 39 12.55 -5.05 -2.40
C PHE A 39 12.56 -3.98 -1.29
N PHE A 40 11.47 -3.89 -0.52
CA PHE A 40 11.39 -2.96 0.61
C PHE A 40 12.32 -3.35 1.75
N SER A 41 12.41 -4.64 2.11
CA SER A 41 13.26 -5.10 3.20
C SER A 41 14.73 -4.76 2.98
N GLY A 42 15.23 -4.84 1.73
CA GLY A 42 16.62 -4.49 1.41
C GLY A 42 16.92 -2.99 1.44
N ARG A 43 15.92 -2.14 1.63
CA ARG A 43 16.01 -0.67 1.59
C ARG A 43 15.38 0.01 2.81
N ALA A 44 14.88 -0.77 3.76
CA ALA A 44 14.12 -0.27 4.89
C ALA A 44 14.96 0.70 5.72
N ILE A 45 14.43 1.90 5.95
CA ILE A 45 15.06 2.90 6.80
C ILE A 45 14.88 2.49 8.29
N PRO A 46 15.97 2.24 9.05
CA PRO A 46 15.87 1.84 10.44
C PRO A 46 15.05 2.83 11.29
N GLY A 47 14.10 2.30 12.07
CA GLY A 47 13.21 3.10 12.91
C GLY A 47 12.04 3.78 12.18
N VAL A 48 12.04 3.77 10.84
CA VAL A 48 10.97 4.38 10.02
C VAL A 48 10.18 3.32 9.26
N GLU A 49 10.86 2.37 8.63
CA GLU A 49 10.27 1.31 7.83
C GLU A 49 10.64 -0.06 8.37
N GLN A 50 9.72 -1.02 8.23
CA GLN A 50 9.96 -2.40 8.62
C GLN A 50 9.19 -3.35 7.70
N VAL A 51 9.84 -4.43 7.30
CA VAL A 51 9.17 -5.61 6.74
C VAL A 51 9.25 -6.73 7.76
N VAL A 52 8.11 -7.20 8.22
CA VAL A 52 8.00 -8.24 9.27
C VAL A 52 6.73 -9.04 9.02
N ASP A 53 6.71 -10.34 9.32
CA ASP A 53 5.51 -11.19 9.23
C ASP A 53 4.72 -11.10 7.90
N GLY A 54 5.41 -10.91 6.77
CA GLY A 54 4.77 -10.79 5.46
C GLY A 54 3.99 -9.49 5.24
N MET A 55 4.27 -8.45 6.04
CA MET A 55 3.69 -7.11 5.88
C MET A 55 4.77 -6.03 5.81
N TYR A 56 4.43 -4.92 5.16
CA TYR A 56 5.23 -3.70 5.18
C TYR A 56 4.62 -2.72 6.18
N ARG A 57 5.47 -2.06 6.96
CA ARG A 57 5.10 -1.02 7.92
C ARG A 57 5.98 0.21 7.74
N ARG A 58 5.39 1.38 7.92
CA ARG A 58 6.14 2.62 8.04
C ARG A 58 5.48 3.63 8.96
N ILE A 59 6.28 4.52 9.52
CA ILE A 59 5.78 5.77 10.09
C ILE A 59 5.50 6.76 8.96
N VAL A 60 4.40 7.50 9.09
CA VAL A 60 4.03 8.60 8.22
C VAL A 60 3.71 9.83 9.06
N ASP A 61 4.01 11.00 8.52
CA ASP A 61 3.38 12.25 8.92
C ASP A 61 2.35 12.61 7.86
N LEU A 62 1.14 12.93 8.29
CA LEU A 62 0.08 13.40 7.42
C LEU A 62 -0.53 14.65 8.04
N ASN A 63 -0.28 15.80 7.42
CA ASN A 63 -0.73 17.11 7.89
C ASN A 63 -0.27 17.45 9.32
N GLY A 64 0.96 17.07 9.69
CA GLY A 64 1.54 17.32 11.01
C GLY A 64 1.16 16.31 12.09
N ASP A 65 0.39 15.28 11.73
CA ASP A 65 0.06 14.18 12.63
C ASP A 65 0.81 12.92 12.25
N ALA A 66 1.38 12.28 13.27
CA ALA A 66 2.02 10.99 13.12
C ALA A 66 0.99 9.85 13.01
N GLY A 67 1.36 8.84 12.22
CA GLY A 67 0.65 7.57 12.16
C GLY A 67 1.55 6.43 11.71
N ARG A 68 1.08 5.21 11.95
CA ARG A 68 1.73 3.98 11.51
C ARG A 68 0.89 3.36 10.40
N LEU A 69 1.45 3.34 9.19
CA LEU A 69 0.87 2.67 8.04
C LEU A 69 1.32 1.21 8.04
N THR A 70 0.37 0.29 7.97
CA THR A 70 0.60 -1.16 7.79
C THR A 70 -0.06 -1.61 6.49
N VAL A 71 0.68 -2.30 5.63
CA VAL A 71 0.19 -2.77 4.34
C VAL A 71 0.37 -4.28 4.21
N THR A 72 -0.72 -4.95 3.83
CA THR A 72 -0.77 -6.40 3.57
C THR A 72 -1.43 -6.67 2.22
N LYS A 73 -1.13 -7.82 1.60
CA LYS A 73 -1.91 -8.30 0.45
C LYS A 73 -3.13 -9.06 0.94
N HIS A 74 -4.31 -8.75 0.39
CA HIS A 74 -5.52 -9.51 0.71
C HIS A 74 -5.37 -10.96 0.19
N PRO A 75 -5.69 -11.99 0.99
CA PRO A 75 -5.41 -13.39 0.63
C PRO A 75 -6.16 -13.88 -0.61
N ARG A 76 -7.34 -13.31 -0.89
CA ARG A 76 -8.24 -13.76 -1.96
C ARG A 76 -8.61 -12.71 -3.00
N ARG A 77 -8.29 -11.43 -2.77
CA ARG A 77 -8.73 -10.32 -3.62
C ARG A 77 -7.51 -9.65 -4.22
N HIS A 78 -7.65 -9.09 -5.42
CA HIS A 78 -6.58 -8.35 -6.08
C HIS A 78 -6.48 -6.93 -5.52
N CYS A 79 -6.21 -6.83 -4.21
CA CYS A 79 -5.97 -5.57 -3.53
C CYS A 79 -4.95 -5.72 -2.40
N LEU A 80 -4.28 -4.62 -2.11
CA LEU A 80 -3.59 -4.41 -0.84
C LEU A 80 -4.56 -3.81 0.17
N ILE A 81 -4.40 -4.17 1.44
CA ILE A 81 -5.09 -3.56 2.57
C ILE A 81 -4.08 -2.68 3.29
N ALA A 82 -4.30 -1.38 3.21
CA ALA A 82 -3.50 -0.35 3.87
C ALA A 82 -4.29 0.16 5.08
N THR A 83 -3.75 -0.03 6.29
CA THR A 83 -4.35 0.46 7.54
C THR A 83 -3.43 1.52 8.13
N LEU A 84 -3.97 2.72 8.36
CA LEU A 84 -3.28 3.81 9.05
C LEU A 84 -3.85 3.92 10.46
N GLU A 85 -2.99 3.77 11.46
CA GLU A 85 -3.33 3.94 12.87
C GLU A 85 -2.64 5.18 13.44
N GLY A 86 -3.30 5.86 14.38
CA GLY A 86 -2.79 7.05 15.03
C GLY A 86 -3.46 8.34 14.55
N ALA A 87 -3.01 9.46 15.09
CA ALA A 87 -3.59 10.79 14.86
C ALA A 87 -3.77 11.12 13.37
N ALA A 88 -2.84 10.67 12.51
CA ALA A 88 -2.86 10.83 11.06
C ALA A 88 -4.11 10.22 10.38
N ALA A 89 -4.73 9.21 10.97
CA ALA A 89 -5.86 8.49 10.37
C ALA A 89 -7.07 9.39 10.04
N ARG A 90 -7.23 10.51 10.75
CA ARG A 90 -8.30 11.50 10.49
C ARG A 90 -8.15 12.24 9.17
N HIS A 91 -6.95 12.21 8.57
CA HIS A 91 -6.62 12.89 7.33
C HIS A 91 -6.60 11.95 6.13
N VAL A 92 -7.01 10.68 6.30
CA VAL A 92 -7.03 9.73 5.19
C VAL A 92 -8.11 10.11 4.20
N ASP A 93 -7.69 10.38 2.97
CA ASP A 93 -8.50 10.73 1.83
C ASP A 93 -8.02 10.00 0.56
N ASP A 94 -8.66 10.28 -0.57
CA ASP A 94 -8.30 9.68 -1.85
C ASP A 94 -6.88 10.04 -2.31
N ALA A 95 -6.39 11.24 -1.96
CA ALA A 95 -5.03 11.66 -2.31
C ALA A 95 -3.96 10.87 -1.51
N PHE A 96 -4.22 10.58 -0.24
CA PHE A 96 -3.38 9.66 0.54
C PHE A 96 -3.45 8.24 -0.03
N ALA A 97 -4.64 7.74 -0.35
CA ALA A 97 -4.81 6.43 -0.96
C ALA A 97 -4.03 6.31 -2.29
N GLN A 98 -4.08 7.34 -3.14
CA GLN A 98 -3.29 7.41 -4.39
C GLN A 98 -1.79 7.42 -4.13
N ARG A 99 -1.30 8.16 -3.14
CA ARG A 99 0.13 8.14 -2.77
C ARG A 99 0.59 6.76 -2.32
N VAL A 100 -0.21 6.06 -1.51
CA VAL A 100 0.10 4.68 -1.11
C VAL A 100 0.06 3.77 -2.33
N ALA A 101 -0.95 3.88 -3.21
CA ALA A 101 -1.02 3.09 -4.44
C ALA A 101 0.20 3.30 -5.35
N SER A 102 0.67 4.54 -5.51
CA SER A 102 1.88 4.86 -6.28
C SER A 102 3.15 4.29 -5.64
N MET A 103 3.26 4.32 -4.31
CA MET A 103 4.41 3.73 -3.60
C MET A 103 4.56 2.23 -3.88
N PHE A 104 3.44 1.53 -4.11
CA PHE A 104 3.40 0.11 -4.44
C PHE A 104 3.23 -0.16 -5.95
N ASP A 105 3.25 0.86 -6.82
CA ASP A 105 3.05 0.75 -8.26
C ASP A 105 1.78 -0.03 -8.66
N LEU A 106 0.67 0.18 -7.95
CA LEU A 106 -0.57 -0.60 -8.15
C LEU A 106 -1.29 -0.27 -9.47
N GLY A 107 -0.92 0.83 -10.12
CA GLY A 107 -1.42 1.23 -11.43
C GLY A 107 -0.79 0.46 -12.60
N ALA A 108 0.28 -0.31 -12.36
CA ALA A 108 0.94 -1.09 -13.38
C ALA A 108 -0.02 -2.08 -14.07
N ASP A 109 0.20 -2.30 -15.36
CA ASP A 109 -0.44 -3.35 -16.14
C ASP A 109 0.60 -4.43 -16.49
N PRO A 110 0.71 -5.51 -15.69
CA PRO A 110 1.75 -6.51 -15.89
C PRO A 110 1.66 -7.20 -17.25
N ALA A 111 0.45 -7.35 -17.82
CA ALA A 111 0.26 -7.99 -19.12
C ALA A 111 0.77 -7.08 -20.25
N ALA A 112 0.45 -5.79 -20.20
CA ALA A 112 0.96 -4.82 -21.17
C ALA A 112 2.48 -4.65 -21.07
N ILE A 113 3.03 -4.57 -19.84
CA ILE A 113 4.47 -4.47 -19.60
C ILE A 113 5.18 -5.73 -20.12
N GLY A 114 4.71 -6.92 -19.73
CA GLY A 114 5.30 -8.18 -20.16
C GLY A 114 5.27 -8.37 -21.69
N GLY A 115 4.15 -8.03 -22.34
CA GLY A 115 4.05 -8.08 -23.80
C GLY A 115 4.95 -7.07 -24.51
N GLY A 116 5.25 -5.93 -23.88
CA GLY A 116 6.25 -4.98 -24.37
C GLY A 116 7.67 -5.53 -24.27
N LEU A 117 8.06 -5.97 -23.07
CA LEU A 117 9.41 -6.45 -22.75
C LEU A 117 9.77 -7.72 -23.53
N ALA A 118 8.83 -8.65 -23.74
CA ALA A 118 9.06 -9.89 -24.47
C ALA A 118 9.42 -9.69 -25.96
N ARG A 119 9.21 -8.48 -26.51
CA ARG A 119 9.61 -8.14 -27.89
C ARG A 119 11.00 -7.52 -27.97
N ASP A 120 11.62 -7.19 -26.86
CA ASP A 120 12.96 -6.64 -26.79
C ASP A 120 13.97 -7.78 -26.57
N PRO A 121 14.96 -7.99 -27.46
CA PRO A 121 15.94 -9.07 -27.33
C PRO A 121 16.75 -9.07 -26.03
N TRP A 122 16.87 -7.93 -25.33
CA TRP A 122 17.57 -7.85 -24.04
C TRP A 122 16.69 -8.17 -22.83
N PHE A 123 15.36 -8.19 -22.99
CA PHE A 123 14.39 -8.38 -21.91
C PHE A 123 13.39 -9.54 -22.15
N ALA A 124 13.56 -10.28 -23.25
CA ALA A 124 12.75 -11.45 -23.60
C ALA A 124 13.07 -12.70 -22.76
#